data_AF-A0A2D0H7Q5-F1
#
_entry.id   AF-A0A2D0H7Q5-F1
#
_cell.length_a   1.000
_cell.length_b   1.000
_cell.length_c   1.000
_cell.angle_alpha   90.00
_cell.angle_beta   90.00
_cell.angle_gamma   90.00
#
_symmetry.space_group_name_H-M   'P 1'
#
loop_
_entity.id
_entity.type
_entity.pdbx_description
1 polymer ?
#
loop_
_entity_poly.entity_id
_entity_poly.type
_entity_poly.pdbx_seq_one_letter_code
_entity_poly.pdbx_strand_id
1 'polypeptide(L)'
;MAVKLVYQDYLYEEIQAILDVSLGSITGWKQAYEQDGINGLCLNYKGRKSYLSTEQREEVLSWLQTKNCWELGELEYKLAFEYDVVYDSKQSYYDLFDAADISWKKTTKLNPKAEENAVAAKKKRLRHCWHITERKSKQES
;
A
#
# COMPACT_ATOMS: atom_id res chain seq x y z
N MET A 1 13.99 31.43 13.53
CA MET A 1 14.68 32.75 13.39
C MET A 1 13.75 33.89 13.80
N ALA A 2 12.55 34.03 13.23
CA ALA A 2 11.60 35.12 13.53
C ALA A 2 11.30 35.32 15.02
N VAL A 3 10.95 34.25 15.75
CA VAL A 3 10.65 34.33 17.20
C VAL A 3 11.84 34.85 18.00
N LYS A 4 13.08 34.51 17.61
CA LYS A 4 14.29 35.03 18.27
C LYS A 4 14.42 36.54 18.10
N LEU A 5 14.12 37.07 16.91
CA LEU A 5 14.16 38.52 16.64
C LEU A 5 13.12 39.28 17.47
N VAL A 6 11.92 38.70 17.67
CA VAL A 6 10.91 39.26 18.57
C VAL A 6 11.44 39.40 20.00
N TYR A 7 12.15 38.39 20.51
CA TYR A 7 12.78 38.46 21.84
C TYR A 7 14.05 39.31 21.91
N GLN A 8 14.56 39.76 20.76
CA GLN A 8 15.66 40.74 20.68
C GLN A 8 15.13 42.16 20.50
N ASP A 9 13.84 42.39 20.82
CA ASP A 9 13.15 43.69 20.75
C ASP A 9 13.08 44.33 19.36
N TYR A 10 13.20 43.53 18.28
CA TYR A 10 12.95 44.02 16.94
C TYR A 10 11.45 44.29 16.73
N LEU A 11 11.14 45.37 16.02
CA LEU A 11 9.77 45.67 15.63
C LEU A 11 9.29 44.66 14.58
N TYR A 12 7.99 44.35 14.59
CA TYR A 12 7.42 43.43 13.62
C TYR A 12 7.66 43.87 12.17
N GLU A 13 7.62 45.18 11.90
CA GLU A 13 7.89 45.77 10.58
C GLU A 13 9.31 45.46 10.09
N GLU A 14 10.30 45.54 11.00
CA GLU A 14 11.69 45.21 10.70
C GLU A 14 11.84 43.71 10.42
N ILE A 15 11.18 42.87 11.20
CA ILE A 15 11.20 41.40 11.02
C ILE A 15 10.55 41.02 9.69
N GLN A 16 9.44 41.68 9.32
CA GLN A 16 8.79 41.49 8.02
C GLN A 16 9.74 41.84 6.87
N ALA A 17 10.46 42.96 6.97
CA ALA A 17 11.43 43.37 5.95
C ALA A 17 12.65 42.45 5.87
N ILE A 18 13.17 41.99 7.02
CA ILE A 18 14.35 41.11 7.09
C ILE A 18 14.04 39.70 6.55
N LEU A 19 12.86 39.16 6.86
CA LEU A 19 12.50 37.77 6.56
C LEU A 19 11.56 37.61 5.36
N ASP A 20 11.01 38.70 4.81
CA ASP A 20 10.00 38.73 3.74
C ASP A 20 8.78 37.86 4.08
N VAL A 21 8.19 38.11 5.25
CA VAL A 21 7.06 37.33 5.78
C VAL A 21 5.91 38.25 6.20
N SER A 22 4.71 37.67 6.29
CA SER A 22 3.55 38.40 6.79
C SER A 22 3.59 38.58 8.31
N LEU A 23 3.00 39.66 8.81
CA LEU A 23 2.79 39.89 10.24
C LEU A 23 2.09 38.70 10.92
N GLY A 24 1.06 38.14 10.25
CA GLY A 24 0.30 36.99 10.75
C GLY A 24 1.14 35.72 10.91
N SER A 25 2.16 35.54 10.07
CA SER A 25 3.12 34.44 10.22
C SER A 25 3.96 34.63 11.47
N ILE A 26 4.45 35.85 11.73
CA ILE A 26 5.29 36.15 12.91
C ILE A 26 4.49 35.97 14.19
N THR A 27 3.26 36.49 14.25
CA THR A 27 2.38 36.34 15.43
C THR A 27 1.99 34.88 15.65
N GLY A 28 1.67 34.15 14.58
CA GLY A 28 1.39 32.71 14.65
C GLY A 28 2.56 31.91 15.20
N TRP A 29 3.78 32.17 14.72
CA TRP A 29 4.99 31.50 15.23
C TRP A 29 5.29 31.87 16.68
N LYS A 30 5.12 33.13 17.07
CA LYS A 30 5.28 33.57 18.46
C LYS A 30 4.30 32.83 19.38
N GLN A 31 3.03 32.80 19.01
CA GLN A 31 2.00 32.13 19.78
C GLN A 31 2.25 30.62 19.89
N ALA A 32 2.58 29.96 18.78
CA ALA A 32 2.90 28.54 18.78
C ALA A 32 4.13 28.22 19.65
N TYR A 33 5.14 29.09 19.64
CA TYR A 33 6.30 28.96 20.50
C TYR A 33 5.99 29.18 21.98
N GLU A 34 5.12 30.13 22.32
CA GLU A 34 4.69 30.37 23.70
C GLU A 34 3.87 29.21 24.26
N GLN A 35 3.11 28.51 23.42
CA GLN A 35 2.29 27.36 23.82
C GLN A 35 3.09 26.06 23.91
N ASP A 36 3.82 25.71 22.85
CA ASP A 36 4.44 24.39 22.69
C ASP A 36 5.97 24.43 22.62
N GLY A 37 6.58 25.61 22.87
CA GLY A 37 8.02 25.81 22.77
C GLY A 37 8.54 25.55 21.35
N ILE A 38 9.72 24.92 21.25
CA ILE A 38 10.32 24.57 19.96
C ILE A 38 9.41 23.63 19.16
N ASN A 39 8.62 22.78 19.82
CA ASN A 39 7.72 21.83 19.15
C ASN A 39 6.59 22.55 18.39
N GLY A 40 6.14 23.71 18.86
CA GLY A 40 5.14 24.52 18.15
C GLY A 40 5.67 25.15 16.85
N LEU A 41 6.98 25.25 16.70
CA LEU A 41 7.63 25.72 15.47
C LEU A 41 7.94 24.59 14.50
N CYS A 42 7.86 23.34 14.95
CA CYS A 42 8.08 22.18 14.09
C CYS A 42 6.89 21.99 13.14
N LEU A 43 7.18 21.53 11.92
CA LEU A 43 6.16 21.12 10.97
C LEU A 43 5.40 19.92 11.54
N ASN A 44 4.16 20.13 12.01
CA ASN A 44 3.31 19.05 12.53
C ASN A 44 2.70 18.18 11.40
N TYR A 45 2.98 18.52 10.14
CA TYR A 45 2.57 17.72 8.99
C TYR A 45 3.46 16.46 8.90
N LYS A 46 2.95 15.34 9.40
CA LYS A 46 3.64 14.03 9.42
C LYS A 46 3.68 13.32 8.06
N GLY A 47 3.32 14.01 6.98
CA GLY A 47 3.13 13.40 5.66
C GLY A 47 1.89 12.49 5.61
N ARG A 48 1.50 12.10 4.40
CA ARG A 48 0.57 10.97 4.23
C ARG A 48 1.34 9.68 4.45
N LYS A 49 0.79 8.77 5.25
CA LYS A 49 1.33 7.41 5.37
C LYS A 49 1.12 6.69 4.05
N SER A 50 2.21 6.49 3.32
CA SER A 50 2.19 5.81 2.03
C SER A 50 2.27 4.29 2.16
N TYR A 51 2.68 3.78 3.32
CA TYR A 51 2.87 2.35 3.57
C TYR A 51 2.49 1.96 5.01
N LEU A 52 2.04 0.71 5.16
CA LEU A 52 1.79 0.06 6.44
C LEU A 52 3.11 -0.15 7.21
N SER A 53 3.07 -0.04 8.54
CA SER A 53 4.17 -0.50 9.38
C SER A 53 4.29 -2.03 9.36
N THR A 54 5.39 -2.59 9.85
CA THR A 54 5.59 -4.04 9.92
C THR A 54 4.48 -4.73 10.72
N GLU A 55 4.11 -4.17 11.89
CA GLU A 55 3.04 -4.69 12.74
C GLU A 55 1.68 -4.64 12.01
N GLN A 56 1.36 -3.50 11.37
CA GLN A 56 0.12 -3.34 10.61
C GLN A 56 0.07 -4.30 9.41
N ARG A 57 1.21 -4.56 8.77
CA ARG A 57 1.31 -5.53 7.68
C ARG A 57 1.00 -6.94 8.18
N GLU A 58 1.54 -7.35 9.32
CA GLU A 58 1.26 -8.68 9.90
C GLU A 58 -0.21 -8.85 10.29
N GLU A 59 -0.84 -7.79 10.84
CA GLU A 59 -2.28 -7.77 11.11
C GLU A 59 -3.11 -7.93 9.84
N VAL A 60 -2.79 -7.19 8.78
CA VAL A 60 -3.47 -7.27 7.49
C VAL A 60 -3.29 -8.66 6.86
N LEU A 61 -2.10 -9.25 6.92
CA LEU A 61 -1.86 -10.61 6.42
C LEU A 61 -2.68 -11.65 7.19
N SER A 62 -2.74 -11.53 8.52
CA SER A 62 -3.55 -12.42 9.37
C SER A 62 -5.04 -12.27 9.06
N TRP A 63 -5.51 -11.05 8.85
CA TRP A 63 -6.90 -10.77 8.46
C TRP A 63 -7.22 -11.35 7.08
N LEU A 64 -6.31 -11.21 6.11
CA LEU A 64 -6.46 -11.76 4.77
C LEU A 64 -6.59 -13.29 4.78
N GLN A 65 -5.89 -13.99 5.68
CA GLN A 65 -5.98 -15.45 5.81
C GLN A 65 -7.32 -15.95 6.35
N THR A 66 -8.19 -15.08 6.89
CA THR A 66 -9.50 -15.49 7.44
C THR A 66 -10.52 -15.91 6.38
N LYS A 67 -10.32 -15.52 5.12
CA LYS A 67 -11.25 -15.75 4.02
C LYS A 67 -10.49 -16.17 2.76
N ASN A 68 -11.00 -17.18 2.05
CA ASN A 68 -10.35 -17.73 0.86
C ASN A 68 -10.47 -16.84 -0.40
N CYS A 69 -11.42 -15.91 -0.45
CA CYS A 69 -11.68 -15.08 -1.62
C CYS A 69 -11.87 -13.62 -1.18
N TRP A 70 -11.09 -12.70 -1.74
CA TRP A 70 -11.18 -11.27 -1.46
C TRP A 70 -11.39 -10.47 -2.74
N GLU A 71 -12.11 -9.37 -2.61
CA GLU A 71 -12.15 -8.33 -3.64
C GLU A 71 -11.13 -7.24 -3.31
N LEU A 72 -10.47 -6.70 -4.34
CA LEU A 72 -9.48 -5.63 -4.16
C LEU A 72 -10.05 -4.43 -3.38
N GLY A 73 -11.31 -4.07 -3.63
CA GLY A 73 -11.99 -2.97 -2.94
C GLY A 73 -12.20 -3.21 -1.44
N GLU A 74 -12.33 -4.47 -0.98
CA GLU A 74 -12.43 -4.81 0.44
C GLU A 74 -11.10 -4.49 1.15
N LEU A 75 -9.98 -4.81 0.50
CA LEU A 75 -8.64 -4.51 1.00
C LEU A 75 -8.36 -2.99 0.98
N GLU A 76 -8.66 -2.31 -0.12
CA GLU A 76 -8.53 -0.85 -0.23
C GLU A 76 -9.31 -0.12 0.87
N TYR A 77 -10.56 -0.53 1.13
CA TYR A 77 -11.39 0.07 2.16
C TYR A 77 -10.81 -0.14 3.57
N LYS A 78 -10.36 -1.35 3.89
CA LYS A 78 -9.77 -1.67 5.20
C LYS A 78 -8.52 -0.84 5.46
N LEU A 79 -7.62 -0.75 4.48
CA LEU A 79 -6.38 0.03 4.59
C LEU A 79 -6.64 1.53 4.76
N ALA A 80 -7.57 2.08 3.99
CA ALA A 80 -7.93 3.49 4.08
C ALA A 80 -8.63 3.83 5.40
N PHE A 81 -9.58 2.98 5.84
CA PHE A 81 -10.38 3.26 7.02
C PHE A 81 -9.62 3.07 8.34
N GLU A 82 -8.82 2.02 8.45
CA GLU A 82 -8.19 1.63 9.72
C GLU A 82 -6.78 2.20 9.89
N TYR A 83 -6.05 2.36 8.78
CA TYR A 83 -4.65 2.76 8.81
C TYR A 83 -4.37 4.09 8.10
N ASP A 84 -5.36 4.68 7.44
CA ASP A 84 -5.23 5.89 6.58
C ASP A 84 -4.13 5.72 5.51
N VAL A 85 -3.99 4.48 5.01
CA VAL A 85 -3.02 4.12 3.97
C VAL A 85 -3.75 3.92 2.66
N VAL A 86 -3.32 4.64 1.62
CA VAL A 86 -3.78 4.45 0.24
C VAL A 86 -2.56 4.32 -0.65
N TYR A 87 -2.35 3.14 -1.23
CA TYR A 87 -1.28 2.96 -2.20
C TYR A 87 -1.65 3.60 -3.54
N ASP A 88 -0.66 4.23 -4.15
CA ASP A 88 -0.77 4.85 -5.47
C ASP A 88 -0.88 3.79 -6.58
N SER A 89 -0.20 2.65 -6.39
CA SER A 89 -0.21 1.52 -7.33
C SER A 89 -1.08 0.38 -6.85
N LYS A 90 -1.90 -0.16 -7.75
CA LYS A 90 -2.66 -1.40 -7.53
C LYS A 90 -1.75 -2.59 -7.25
N GLN A 91 -0.52 -2.57 -7.77
CA GLN A 91 0.45 -3.64 -7.56
C GLN A 91 0.78 -3.84 -6.09
N SER A 92 0.90 -2.76 -5.32
CA SER A 92 1.18 -2.82 -3.88
C SER A 92 0.12 -3.61 -3.10
N TYR A 93 -1.14 -3.58 -3.55
CA TYR A 93 -2.21 -4.40 -2.96
C TYR A 93 -2.10 -5.87 -3.38
N TYR A 94 -1.70 -6.14 -4.63
CA TYR A 94 -1.47 -7.52 -5.08
C TYR A 94 -0.29 -8.16 -4.36
N ASP A 95 0.74 -7.39 -4.02
CA ASP A 95 1.88 -7.88 -3.23
C ASP A 95 1.44 -8.29 -1.81
N LEU A 96 0.41 -7.65 -1.23
CA LEU A 96 -0.19 -8.07 0.04
C LEU A 96 -0.98 -9.39 -0.09
N PHE A 97 -1.71 -9.57 -1.20
CA PHE A 97 -2.38 -10.84 -1.46
C PHE A 97 -1.40 -11.99 -1.70
N ASP A 98 -0.32 -11.73 -2.45
CA ASP A 98 0.75 -12.69 -2.70
C ASP A 98 1.45 -13.09 -1.39
N ALA A 99 1.78 -12.11 -0.54
CA ALA A 99 2.36 -12.36 0.78
C ALA A 99 1.43 -13.14 1.73
N ALA A 100 0.11 -13.08 1.53
CA ALA A 100 -0.87 -13.86 2.29
C ALA A 100 -1.14 -15.26 1.68
N ASP A 101 -0.45 -15.63 0.61
CA ASP A 101 -0.67 -16.84 -0.19
C ASP A 101 -2.10 -16.93 -0.78
N ILE A 102 -2.71 -15.78 -1.06
CA ILE A 102 -4.07 -15.68 -1.60
C ILE A 102 -4.02 -15.59 -3.11
N SER A 103 -4.56 -16.62 -3.76
CA SER A 103 -4.76 -16.61 -5.20
C SER A 103 -5.88 -15.63 -5.57
N TRP A 104 -5.50 -14.41 -5.96
CA TRP A 104 -6.39 -13.38 -6.53
C TRP A 104 -7.01 -13.76 -7.89
N LYS A 105 -6.71 -14.95 -8.46
CA LYS A 105 -7.30 -15.36 -9.74
C LYS A 105 -8.81 -15.48 -9.61
N LYS A 106 -9.51 -14.61 -10.33
CA LYS A 106 -10.97 -14.60 -10.53
C LYS A 106 -11.46 -16.03 -10.72
N THR A 107 -12.04 -16.61 -9.67
CA THR A 107 -12.58 -17.97 -9.77
C THR A 107 -13.82 -17.86 -10.65
N THR A 108 -13.71 -18.34 -11.89
CA THR A 108 -14.90 -18.56 -12.71
C THR A 108 -15.75 -19.58 -11.97
N LYS A 109 -16.84 -19.10 -11.39
CA LYS A 109 -17.86 -19.86 -10.68
C LYS A 109 -18.13 -21.17 -11.45
N LEU A 110 -17.69 -22.29 -10.87
CA LEU A 110 -18.03 -23.68 -11.23
C LEU A 110 -18.10 -23.98 -12.74
N ASN A 111 -17.12 -24.72 -13.27
CA ASN A 111 -17.34 -25.44 -14.53
C ASN A 111 -18.44 -26.52 -14.28
N PRO A 112 -19.64 -26.41 -14.86
CA PRO A 112 -20.70 -27.42 -14.66
C PRO A 112 -20.35 -28.76 -15.30
N LYS A 113 -19.30 -28.82 -16.11
CA LYS A 113 -18.86 -30.02 -16.82
C LYS A 113 -17.81 -30.84 -16.05
N ALA A 114 -17.91 -30.90 -14.72
CA ALA A 114 -17.18 -31.87 -13.91
C ALA A 114 -17.79 -33.28 -14.07
N GLU A 115 -17.91 -33.75 -15.30
CA GLU A 115 -18.17 -35.14 -15.65
C GLU A 115 -16.83 -35.87 -15.54
N GLU A 116 -16.66 -36.66 -14.48
CA GLU A 116 -15.43 -37.39 -14.16
C GLU A 116 -14.93 -38.26 -15.35
N ASN A 117 -15.87 -38.78 -16.14
CA ASN A 117 -15.60 -39.55 -17.36
C ASN A 117 -14.96 -38.71 -18.48
N ALA A 118 -15.34 -37.44 -18.65
CA ALA A 118 -14.79 -36.58 -19.70
C ALA A 118 -13.34 -36.14 -19.38
N VAL A 119 -13.02 -35.96 -18.09
CA VAL A 119 -11.66 -35.65 -17.62
C VAL A 119 -10.75 -36.87 -17.77
N ALA A 120 -11.23 -38.07 -17.44
CA ALA A 120 -10.50 -39.32 -17.64
C ALA A 120 -10.22 -39.61 -19.13
N ALA A 121 -11.19 -39.37 -20.00
CA ALA A 121 -11.02 -39.52 -21.46
C ALA A 121 -9.98 -38.54 -22.02
N LYS A 122 -9.98 -37.27 -21.58
CA LYS A 122 -8.95 -36.29 -21.95
C LYS A 122 -7.56 -36.72 -21.48
N LYS A 123 -7.42 -37.21 -20.24
CA LYS A 123 -6.14 -37.73 -19.72
C LYS A 123 -5.62 -38.92 -20.54
N LYS A 124 -6.50 -39.85 -20.96
CA LYS A 124 -6.13 -40.95 -21.87
C LYS A 124 -5.66 -40.44 -23.24
N ARG A 125 -6.35 -39.44 -23.80
CA ARG A 125 -6.03 -38.87 -25.12
C ARG A 125 -4.70 -38.13 -25.15
N LEU A 126 -4.34 -37.48 -24.05
CA LEU A 126 -3.06 -36.77 -23.91
C LEU A 126 -1.86 -37.70 -23.79
N ARG A 127 -2.00 -38.90 -23.17
CA ARG A 127 -0.91 -39.89 -23.09
C ARG A 127 -0.35 -40.30 -24.46
N HIS A 128 -1.18 -40.35 -25.50
CA HIS A 128 -0.72 -40.70 -26.84
C HIS A 128 0.21 -39.63 -27.43
N CYS A 129 0.00 -38.35 -27.13
CA CYS A 129 0.83 -37.27 -27.64
C CYS A 129 2.25 -37.26 -27.04
N TRP A 130 2.41 -37.73 -25.80
CA TRP A 130 3.72 -37.79 -25.13
C TRP A 130 4.64 -38.91 -25.67
N HIS A 131 4.08 -40.01 -26.16
CA HIS A 131 4.90 -41.08 -26.79
C HIS A 131 5.40 -40.74 -28.21
N ILE A 132 4.80 -39.74 -28.87
CA ILE A 132 5.22 -39.32 -30.22
C ILE A 132 6.53 -38.51 -30.14
N THR A 133 6.70 -37.72 -29.08
CA THR A 133 7.92 -36.95 -28.81
C THR A 133 9.12 -37.84 -28.47
N GLU A 134 8.93 -38.97 -27.79
CA GLU A 134 10.02 -39.91 -27.44
C GLU A 134 10.57 -40.66 -28.65
N ARG A 135 9.73 -40.96 -29.65
CA ARG A 135 10.17 -41.70 -30.86
C ARG A 135 10.97 -40.85 -31.84
N LYS A 136 10.69 -39.55 -31.95
CA LYS A 136 11.47 -38.63 -32.83
C LYS A 136 12.90 -38.40 -32.33
N SER A 137 13.11 -38.34 -31.02
CA SER A 137 14.45 -38.15 -30.43
C SER A 137 15.41 -39.34 -30.63
N LYS A 138 14.91 -40.53 -30.97
CA LYS A 138 15.73 -41.74 -31.15
C LYS A 138 16.13 -42.03 -32.60
N GLN A 139 15.62 -41.26 -33.56
CA GLN A 139 15.88 -41.44 -34.99
C GLN A 139 16.91 -40.42 -35.54
N GLU A 140 17.37 -39.48 -34.71
CA GLU A 140 18.34 -38.43 -35.07
C GLU A 140 19.69 -38.55 -34.32
N SER A 141 20.00 -39.73 -33.78
CA SER A 141 21.32 -40.07 -33.18
C SER A 141 22.03 -41.17 -33.95
#